data_AF-A0A3G6UZE8-F1
#
_entry.id   AF-A0A3G6UZE8-F1
#
_cell.length_a   1.000
_cell.length_b   1.000
_cell.length_c   1.000
_cell.angle_alpha   90.00
_cell.angle_beta   90.00
_cell.angle_gamma   90.00
#
_symmetry.space_group_name_H-M   'P 1'
#
loop_
_entity.id
_entity.type
_entity.pdbx_description
1 polymer ?
#
loop_
_entity_poly.entity_id
_entity_poly.type
_entity_poly.pdbx_seq_one_letter_code
_entity_poly.pdbx_strand_id
1 'polypeptide(L)' 'MLKPKIFELENKLVFLFVFHYEGSAVEAEFVCTENLIEDLAVRYKGPAELALVRSKAEIYANELIKDHITNKTE' A
#
# COMPACT_ATOMS: atom_id res chain seq x y z
N MET A 1 -2.15 2.06 -11.19
CA MET A 1 -2.05 1.15 -10.03
C MET A 1 -2.90 -0.08 -10.33
N LEU A 2 -2.38 -1.29 -10.11
CA LEU A 2 -3.21 -2.50 -10.21
C LEU A 2 -4.17 -2.58 -9.02
N LYS A 3 -5.32 -3.23 -9.18
CA LYS A 3 -6.29 -3.42 -8.09
C LYS A 3 -5.59 -4.07 -6.89
N PRO A 4 -5.68 -3.48 -5.68
CA PRO A 4 -5.04 -4.06 -4.51
C PRO A 4 -5.69 -5.41 -4.16
N LYS A 5 -4.87 -6.34 -3.65
CA LYS A 5 -5.36 -7.53 -2.96
C LYS A 5 -5.44 -7.21 -1.48
N ILE A 6 -6.60 -7.49 -0.87
CA ILE A 6 -6.88 -7.19 0.53
C ILE A 6 -7.22 -8.51 1.20
N PHE A 7 -6.62 -8.80 2.35
CA PHE A 7 -6.99 -9.94 3.18
C PHE A 7 -6.86 -9.59 4.67
N GLU A 8 -7.63 -10.32 5.48
CA GLU A 8 -7.64 -10.18 6.93
C GLU A 8 -6.67 -11.19 7.54
N LEU A 9 -5.76 -10.70 8.39
CA LEU A 9 -4.82 -11.50 9.16
C LEU A 9 -5.07 -11.20 10.64
N GLU A 10 -5.75 -12.11 11.33
CA GLU A 10 -6.22 -11.94 12.70
C GLU A 10 -7.09 -10.67 12.85
N ASN A 11 -6.60 -9.65 13.55
CA ASN A 11 -7.26 -8.35 13.74
C ASN A 11 -6.68 -7.24 12.84
N LYS A 12 -5.85 -7.60 11.86
CA LYS A 12 -5.18 -6.65 10.95
C LYS A 12 -5.67 -6.83 9.52
N LEU A 13 -5.68 -5.73 8.78
CA LEU A 13 -5.89 -5.74 7.33
C LEU A 13 -4.54 -5.64 6.64
N VAL A 14 -4.32 -6.53 5.68
CA VAL A 14 -3.11 -6.54 4.86
C VAL A 14 -3.49 -6.20 3.42
N PHE A 15 -2.80 -5.22 2.87
CA PHE A 15 -3.02 -4.73 1.52
C PHE A 15 -1.75 -4.94 0.69
N LEU A 16 -1.90 -5.57 -0.46
CA LEU A 16 -0.84 -5.72 -1.45
C LEU A 16 -1.25 -4.97 -2.71
N PHE A 17 -0.41 -4.06 -3.16
CA PHE A 17 -0.63 -3.35 -4.41
C PHE A 17 0.66 -3.19 -5.21
N VAL A 18 0.48 -3.01 -6.52
CA VAL A 18 1.59 -2.78 -7.45
C VAL A 18 1.33 -1.50 -8.21
N PHE A 19 2.35 -0.65 -8.28
CA PHE A 19 2.32 0.57 -9.08
C PHE A 19 3.63 0.72 -9.87
N HIS A 20 3.60 1.58 -10.89
CA HIS A 20 4.78 1.90 -11.68
C HIS A 20 5.37 3.21 -11.19
N TYR A 21 6.69 3.22 -10.99
CA TYR A 21 7.45 4.42 -10.69
C TYR A 21 8.71 4.46 -11.56
N GLU A 22 8.85 5.51 -12.37
CA GLU A 22 9.97 5.71 -13.30
C GLU A 22 10.25 4.48 -14.18
N GLY A 23 9.18 3.91 -14.76
CA GLY A 23 9.28 2.74 -15.65
C GLY A 23 9.57 1.41 -14.95
N SER A 24 9.66 1.39 -13.62
CA SER A 24 9.90 0.19 -12.82
C SER A 24 8.67 -0.18 -12.00
N ALA A 25 8.41 -1.48 -11.85
CA ALA A 25 7.36 -1.98 -10.96
C ALA A 25 7.79 -1.85 -9.50
N VAL A 26 6.87 -1.37 -8.67
CA VAL A 26 6.98 -1.29 -7.22
C VAL A 26 5.92 -2.20 -6.63
N GLU A 27 6.33 -3.17 -5.83
CA GLU A 27 5.42 -3.95 -5.00
C GLU A 27 5.42 -3.35 -3.60
N ALA A 28 4.24 -3.01 -3.11
CA ALA A 28 4.05 -2.51 -1.76
C ALA A 28 3.09 -3.42 -1.01
N GLU A 29 3.48 -3.78 0.21
CA GLU A 29 2.69 -4.54 1.15
C GLU A 29 2.62 -3.74 2.43
N PHE A 30 1.41 -3.46 2.91
CA PHE A 30 1.24 -2.77 4.18
C PHE A 30 0.21 -3.45 5.05
N VAL A 31 0.47 -3.34 6.35
CA VAL A 31 -0.41 -3.84 7.41
C VAL A 31 -1.02 -2.63 8.09
N CYS A 32 -2.32 -2.64 8.30
CA CYS A 32 -3.02 -1.57 8.98
C CYS A 32 -4.08 -2.08 9.95
N THR A 33 -4.32 -1.29 10.99
CA THR A 33 -5.42 -1.44 11.94
C THR A 33 -6.35 -0.25 11.80
N GLU A 34 -7.64 -0.52 11.52
CA GLU A 34 -8.80 0.39 11.41
C GLU A 34 -8.66 1.72 10.65
N ASN A 35 -7.56 2.46 10.74
CA ASN A 35 -7.21 3.69 10.03
C ASN A 35 -5.70 3.98 9.94
N LEU A 36 -4.83 3.15 10.54
CA LEU A 36 -3.40 3.44 10.71
C LEU A 36 -2.54 2.38 10.03
N ILE A 37 -1.57 2.81 9.22
CA ILE A 37 -0.50 1.95 8.70
C ILE A 37 0.45 1.63 9.85
N GLU A 38 0.57 0.36 10.20
CA GLU A 38 1.51 -0.12 11.22
C GLU A 38 2.87 -0.49 10.62
N ASP A 39 2.85 -1.09 9.44
CA ASP A 39 4.06 -1.44 8.71
C ASP A 39 3.85 -1.31 7.19
N LEU A 40 4.93 -0.97 6.49
CA LEU A 40 4.98 -0.88 5.04
C LEU A 40 6.31 -1.45 4.54
N ALA A 41 6.20 -2.55 3.81
CA ALA A 41 7.29 -3.14 3.04
C ALA A 41 7.20 -2.70 1.58
N VAL A 42 8.32 -2.25 1.03
CA VAL A 42 8.43 -1.84 -0.38
C VAL A 42 9.53 -2.65 -1.05
N ARG A 43 9.18 -3.35 -2.13
CA ARG A 43 10.13 -4.04 -3.01
C ARG A 43 10.21 -3.27 -4.32
N TYR A 44 11.38 -2.70 -4.57
CA TYR A 44 11.67 -1.89 -5.75
C TYR A 44 13.08 -2.16 -6.25
N LYS A 45 13.25 -2.25 -7.57
CA LYS A 45 14.53 -2.54 -8.25
C LYS A 45 14.93 -1.48 -9.27
N GLY A 46 14.24 -0.34 -9.31
CA GLY A 46 14.56 0.74 -10.23
C GLY A 46 15.65 1.67 -9.70
N PRO A 47 16.01 2.70 -10.48
CA PRO A 47 17.16 3.56 -10.19
C PRO A 47 16.89 4.62 -9.10
N ALA A 48 15.63 4.86 -8.75
CA ALA A 48 15.26 5.89 -7.79
C ALA A 48 15.62 5.50 -6.35
N GLU A 49 15.75 6.52 -5.49
CA GLU A 49 16.00 6.32 -4.07
C GLU A 49 14.81 5.60 -3.39
N LEU A 50 15.11 4.54 -2.63
CA LEU A 50 14.09 3.74 -1.95
C LEU A 50 13.22 4.56 -1.00
N ALA A 51 13.79 5.59 -0.35
CA ALA A 51 13.04 6.48 0.54
C ALA A 51 11.93 7.27 -0.20
N LEU A 52 12.23 7.75 -1.41
CA LEU A 52 11.26 8.45 -2.25
C LEU A 52 10.14 7.50 -2.70
N VAL A 53 10.50 6.29 -3.12
CA VAL A 53 9.52 5.27 -3.54
C VAL A 53 8.64 4.85 -2.35
N ARG A 54 9.23 4.73 -1.16
CA ARG A 54 8.50 4.44 0.08
C ARG A 54 7.50 5.55 0.41
N SER A 55 7.91 6.82 0.36
CA SER A 55 7.00 7.95 0.59
C SER A 55 5.80 7.92 -0.36
N LYS A 56 6.01 7.59 -1.65
CA LYS A 56 4.89 7.43 -2.59
C LYS A 56 4.00 6.24 -2.27
N ALA A 57 4.58 5.11 -1.86
CA ALA A 57 3.82 3.95 -1.44
C ALA A 57 2.95 4.25 -0.21
N GLU A 58 3.44 5.03 0.76
CA GLU A 58 2.67 5.47 1.94
C GLU A 58 1.47 6.34 1.53
N ILE A 59 1.61 7.24 0.56
CA ILE A 59 0.49 8.05 0.06
C ILE A 59 -0.60 7.15 -0.53
N TYR A 60 -0.23 6.23 -1.42
CA TYR A 60 -1.20 5.30 -2.02
C TYR A 60 -1.83 4.36 -0.99
N ALA A 61 -1.06 3.89 -0.01
CA ALA A 61 -1.59 3.07 1.07
C ALA A 61 -2.68 3.83 1.88
N ASN A 62 -2.44 5.10 2.19
CA ASN A 62 -3.44 5.92 2.89
C ASN A 62 -4.72 6.14 2.06
N GLU A 63 -4.61 6.33 0.75
CA GLU A 63 -5.78 6.41 -0.15
C GLU A 63 -6.56 5.10 -0.14
N LEU A 64 -5.87 3.96 -0.26
CA LEU A 64 -6.49 2.64 -0.24
C LEU A 64 -7.22 2.32 1.07
N ILE A 65 -6.66 2.72 2.21
CA ILE A 65 -7.32 2.56 3.52
C ILE A 65 -8.61 3.38 3.57
N LYS A 66 -8.55 4.65 3.16
CA LYS A 66 -9.73 5.54 3.15
C LYS A 66 -10.83 4.98 2.27
N ASP A 67 -10.51 4.60 1.04
CA ASP A 67 -11.47 4.02 0.10
C ASP A 67 -12.11 2.75 0.65
N HIS A 68 -11.33 1.86 1.27
CA HIS A 68 -11.85 0.61 1.85
C HIS A 68 -12.81 0.86 3.02
N ILE A 69 -12.50 1.84 3.86
CA ILE A 69 -13.34 2.19 5.02
C ILE A 69 -14.65 2.82 4.55
N THR A 70 -14.59 3.79 3.63
CA THR A 70 -15.78 4.44 3.09
C THR A 70 -16.71 3.43 2.43
N ASN A 71 -16.18 2.49 1.64
CA ASN A 71 -16.99 1.42 1.02
C ASN A 71 -17.56 0.40 2.01
N LYS A 72 -17.00 0.26 3.22
CA LYS A 72 -17.58 -0.60 4.28
C LYS A 72 -18.73 0.08 5.05
N THR A 73 -18.81 1.41 5.00
CA THR A 73 -19.81 2.20 5.73
C THR A 73 -21.08 2.52 4.95
N GLU A 74 -21.14 2.16 3.66
CA GLU A 74 -22.33 2.27 2.79
C GLU A 74 -23.06 0.92 2.67
#